data_AF-A0A7X7U1Y3-F1
#
_entry.id   AF-A0A7X7U1Y3-F1
#
_cell.length_a   1.000
_cell.length_b   1.000
_cell.length_c   1.000
_cell.angle_alpha   90.00
_cell.angle_beta   90.00
_cell.angle_gamma   90.00
#
_symmetry.space_group_name_H-M   'P 1'
#
loop_
_entity.id
_entity.type
_entity.pdbx_description
1 polymer ?
#
loop_
_entity_poly.entity_id
_entity_poly.type
_entity_poly.pdbx_seq_one_letter_code
_entity_poly.pdbx_strand_id
1 'polypeptide(L)'
;FPSFELAPGAYCLAVQDLAAFEGRYGPGLPVAGQYSGALDNAGEHVELCDAAGRTIHSFTYRDDWYPTTDGKGYSLALIAPHTVDPDSLSDQSVWRADTNPGGSPGAAD
;
A
#
# COMPACT_ATOMS: atom_id res chain seq x y z
N PHE A 1 -3.55 3.86 14.93
CA PHE A 1 -2.57 4.78 14.33
C PHE A 1 -2.58 6.11 15.07
N PRO A 2 -1.44 6.81 15.20
CA PRO A 2 -1.38 8.18 15.71
C PRO A 2 -2.13 9.16 14.78
N SER A 3 -2.36 10.39 15.24
CA SER A 3 -2.92 11.45 14.39
C SER A 3 -1.96 11.78 13.25
N PHE A 4 -2.47 11.80 12.02
CA PHE A 4 -1.71 12.11 10.82
C PHE A 4 -2.54 13.03 9.92
N GLU A 5 -1.93 14.07 9.37
CA GLU A 5 -2.57 14.98 8.41
C GLU A 5 -2.13 14.62 7.01
N LEU A 6 -3.09 14.24 6.15
CA LEU A 6 -2.83 13.89 4.76
C LEU A 6 -3.43 14.96 3.85
N ALA A 7 -2.56 15.73 3.18
CA ALA A 7 -2.99 16.73 2.20
C ALA A 7 -3.60 16.05 0.96
N PRO A 8 -4.49 16.74 0.22
CA PRO A 8 -5.03 16.21 -1.04
C PRO A 8 -3.91 15.81 -2.02
N GLY A 9 -3.99 14.58 -2.54
CA GLY A 9 -3.00 14.04 -3.49
C GLY A 9 -1.66 13.62 -2.87
N ALA A 10 -1.48 13.79 -1.55
CA ALA A 10 -0.31 13.27 -0.84
C ALA A 10 -0.45 11.77 -0.54
N TYR A 11 0.66 11.15 -0.16
CA TYR A 11 0.75 9.75 0.22
C TYR A 11 1.21 9.64 1.68
N CYS A 12 0.75 8.59 2.37
CA CYS A 12 1.27 8.20 3.67
C CYS A 12 1.55 6.71 3.72
N LEU A 13 2.38 6.29 4.68
CA LEU A 13 2.88 4.93 4.79
C LEU A 13 2.42 4.29 6.11
N ALA A 14 1.88 3.08 6.02
CA ALA A 14 1.72 2.19 7.17
C ALA A 14 2.81 1.12 7.06
N VAL A 15 3.64 0.96 8.09
CA VAL A 15 4.81 0.07 8.06
C VAL A 15 4.72 -0.98 9.17
N GLN A 16 5.32 -2.16 8.97
CA GLN A 16 5.35 -3.19 10.02
C GLN A 16 6.38 -2.85 11.11
N ASP A 17 7.59 -2.49 10.69
CA ASP A 17 8.72 -2.14 11.55
C ASP A 17 9.35 -0.85 11.03
N LEU A 18 9.24 0.22 11.80
CA LEU A 18 9.76 1.53 11.43
C LEU A 18 11.29 1.52 11.32
N ALA A 19 12.00 0.85 12.23
CA ALA A 19 13.46 0.87 12.24
C ALA A 19 14.03 0.11 11.03
N ALA A 20 13.46 -1.05 10.69
CA ALA A 20 13.83 -1.79 9.50
C ALA A 20 13.49 -1.02 8.22
N PHE A 21 12.32 -0.38 8.18
CA PHE A 21 11.90 0.46 7.06
C PHE A 21 12.85 1.64 6.83
N GLU A 22 13.17 2.41 7.88
CA GLU A 22 14.10 3.54 7.79
C GLU A 22 15.53 3.08 7.48
N GLY A 23 15.94 1.89 7.94
CA GLY A 23 17.21 1.29 7.55
C GLY A 23 17.30 0.97 6.05
N ARG A 24 16.17 0.64 5.40
CA ARG A 24 16.08 0.33 3.97
C ARG A 24 15.90 1.57 3.10
N TYR A 25 15.00 2.48 3.48
CA TYR A 25 14.53 3.61 2.66
C TYR A 25 14.99 4.99 3.16
N GLY A 26 15.64 5.04 4.31
CA GLY A 26 16.01 6.28 4.99
C GLY A 26 14.89 6.83 5.89
N PRO A 27 15.24 7.72 6.84
CA PRO A 27 14.27 8.35 7.74
C PRO A 27 13.52 9.51 7.06
N GLY A 28 12.43 9.95 7.68
CA GLY A 28 11.71 11.17 7.30
C GLY A 28 10.64 11.01 6.21
N LEU A 29 10.34 9.78 5.80
CA LEU A 29 9.19 9.48 4.94
C LEU A 29 7.86 9.59 5.73
N PRO A 30 6.72 9.83 5.05
CA PRO A 30 5.44 10.16 5.70
C PRO A 30 4.76 8.92 6.33
N VAL A 31 5.37 8.35 7.37
CA VAL A 31 4.84 7.19 8.09
C VAL A 31 3.68 7.61 9.00
N ALA A 32 2.47 7.18 8.65
CA ALA A 32 1.26 7.37 9.44
C ALA A 32 1.19 6.44 10.65
N GLY A 33 1.96 5.35 10.66
CA GLY A 33 2.21 4.56 11.86
C GLY A 33 2.58 3.11 11.58
N GLN A 34 2.70 2.33 12.66
CA GLN A 34 3.05 0.92 12.60
C GLN A 34 1.84 0.01 12.75
N TYR A 35 1.78 -1.04 11.95
CA TYR A 35 0.80 -2.12 12.09
C TYR A 35 1.44 -3.37 12.71
N SER A 36 0.63 -4.21 13.35
CA SER A 36 1.06 -5.49 13.94
C SER A 36 0.73 -6.67 13.03
N GLY A 37 1.45 -7.77 13.17
CA GLY A 37 1.30 -8.93 12.30
C GLY A 37 2.09 -8.74 11.01
N ALA A 38 1.72 -9.42 9.93
CA ALA A 38 2.31 -9.27 8.62
C ALA A 38 1.20 -9.36 7.58
N LEU A 39 1.34 -8.62 6.48
CA LEU A 39 0.49 -8.85 5.33
C LEU A 39 0.85 -10.22 4.70
N ASP A 40 -0.15 -10.97 4.27
CA ASP A 40 0.01 -12.31 3.70
C ASP A 40 0.51 -12.20 2.26
N ASN A 41 1.69 -12.75 1.99
CA ASN A 41 2.26 -12.77 0.65
C ASN A 41 1.38 -13.54 -0.35
N ALA A 42 0.58 -14.52 0.11
CA ALA A 42 -0.32 -15.30 -0.74
C ALA A 42 -1.59 -14.54 -1.16
N GLY A 43 -1.85 -13.37 -0.57
CA GLY A 43 -3.08 -12.61 -0.75
C GLY A 43 -3.93 -12.55 0.51
N GLU A 44 -4.51 -11.39 0.78
CA GLU A 44 -5.50 -11.22 1.85
C GLU A 44 -6.53 -10.13 1.51
N HIS A 45 -7.51 -10.00 2.39
CA HIS A 45 -8.50 -8.94 2.38
C HIS A 45 -8.03 -7.76 3.23
N VAL A 46 -8.02 -6.57 2.65
CA VAL A 46 -7.61 -5.32 3.29
C VAL A 46 -8.76 -4.32 3.27
N GLU A 47 -9.02 -3.71 4.42
CA GLU A 47 -9.99 -2.63 4.56
C GLU A 47 -9.33 -1.38 5.12
N LEU A 48 -9.63 -0.24 4.50
CA LEU A 48 -9.37 1.08 5.04
C LEU A 48 -10.69 1.61 5.61
N CYS A 49 -10.72 1.88 6.91
CA CYS A 49 -11.89 2.39 7.61
C CYS A 49 -11.62 3.77 8.20
N ASP A 50 -12.67 4.59 8.33
CA ASP A 50 -12.61 5.85 9.06
C ASP A 50 -12.62 5.65 10.58
N ALA A 51 -12.51 6.75 11.33
CA ALA A 51 -12.49 6.72 12.79
C ALA A 51 -13.81 6.24 13.43
N ALA A 52 -14.91 6.21 12.68
CA ALA A 52 -16.21 5.67 13.12
C ALA A 52 -16.39 4.20 12.72
N GLY A 53 -15.40 3.58 12.06
CA GLY A 53 -15.46 2.21 11.58
C GLY A 53 -16.21 2.04 10.25
N ARG A 54 -16.47 3.12 9.52
CA ARG A 54 -17.06 3.04 8.18
C ARG A 54 -15.98 2.74 7.16
N THR A 55 -16.21 1.74 6.33
CA THR A 55 -15.31 1.36 5.24
C THR A 55 -15.19 2.49 4.21
N ILE A 56 -13.96 2.90 3.93
CA ILE A 56 -13.57 3.83 2.85
C ILE A 56 -13.17 3.02 1.61
N HIS A 57 -12.33 2.00 1.79
CA HIS A 57 -11.93 1.04 0.75
C HIS A 57 -11.92 -0.38 1.32
N SER A 58 -12.25 -1.36 0.50
CA SER A 58 -12.24 -2.78 0.85
C SER A 58 -11.89 -3.58 -0.38
N PHE A 59 -10.81 -4.35 -0.34
CA PHE A 59 -10.36 -5.12 -1.48
C PHE A 59 -9.55 -6.35 -1.08
N THR A 60 -9.49 -7.34 -1.96
CA THR A 60 -8.63 -8.51 -1.79
C THR A 60 -7.54 -8.51 -2.84
N TYR A 61 -6.28 -8.57 -2.43
CA TYR A 61 -5.16 -8.80 -3.35
C TYR A 61 -4.80 -10.28 -3.39
N ARG A 62 -4.17 -10.72 -4.48
CA ARG A 62 -3.79 -12.12 -4.69
C ARG A 62 -2.38 -12.23 -5.24
N ASP A 63 -1.68 -13.28 -4.84
CA ASP A 63 -0.30 -13.59 -5.26
C ASP A 63 -0.18 -13.86 -6.77
N ASP A 64 -1.21 -14.46 -7.37
CA ASP A 64 -1.23 -14.85 -8.78
C ASP A 64 -1.41 -13.67 -9.75
N TRP A 65 -1.61 -12.45 -9.27
CA TRP A 65 -1.79 -11.27 -10.09
C TRP A 65 -0.51 -10.98 -10.90
N TYR A 66 0.62 -10.75 -10.26
CA TYR A 66 1.84 -10.36 -10.97
C TYR A 66 3.04 -11.17 -10.48
N PRO A 67 3.55 -12.14 -11.27
CA PRO A 67 4.72 -12.94 -10.88
C PRO A 67 6.00 -12.14 -10.64
N THR A 68 6.04 -10.87 -11.04
CA THR A 68 7.16 -9.96 -10.77
C THR A 68 7.06 -9.29 -9.40
N THR A 69 5.88 -9.23 -8.78
CA THR A 69 5.73 -8.75 -7.39
C THR A 69 5.97 -9.85 -6.36
N ASP A 70 6.06 -11.11 -6.80
CA ASP A 70 6.47 -12.23 -5.97
C ASP A 70 8.01 -12.38 -5.95
N GLY A 71 8.64 -11.91 -4.87
CA GLY A 71 10.05 -12.19 -4.55
C GLY A 71 11.11 -11.45 -5.36
N LYS A 72 10.75 -10.73 -6.44
CA LYS A 72 11.71 -9.93 -7.25
C LYS A 72 11.87 -8.48 -6.77
N GLY A 73 11.17 -8.10 -5.71
CA GLY A 73 11.30 -6.80 -5.04
C GLY A 73 10.43 -5.69 -5.60
N TYR A 74 9.48 -5.98 -6.48
CA TYR A 74 8.50 -4.99 -6.95
C TYR A 74 7.24 -5.01 -6.09
N SER A 75 6.65 -3.84 -5.84
CA SER A 75 5.36 -3.70 -5.14
C SER A 75 4.19 -3.61 -6.13
N LEU A 76 2.98 -3.87 -5.64
CA LEU A 76 1.74 -3.56 -6.37
C LEU A 76 1.42 -2.08 -6.21
N ALA A 77 1.16 -1.40 -7.33
CA ALA A 77 0.76 -0.01 -7.40
C ALA A 77 -0.53 0.13 -8.23
N LEU A 78 -1.41 1.07 -7.84
CA LEU A 78 -2.60 1.39 -8.64
C LEU A 78 -2.21 2.14 -9.91
N ILE A 79 -2.80 1.76 -11.05
CA ILE A 79 -2.50 2.39 -12.35
C ILE A 79 -2.96 3.86 -12.37
N ALA A 80 -4.12 4.15 -11.79
CA ALA A 80 -4.73 5.48 -11.81
C ALA A 80 -5.45 5.78 -10.47
N PRO A 81 -4.70 6.03 -9.38
CA PRO A 81 -5.25 6.09 -8.02
C PRO A 81 -6.29 7.20 -7.81
N HIS A 82 -6.30 8.23 -8.66
CA HIS A 82 -7.24 9.35 -8.56
C HIS A 82 -8.55 9.13 -9.33
N THR A 83 -8.62 8.14 -10.22
CA THR A 83 -9.77 7.91 -11.10
C THR A 83 -10.26 6.47 -11.11
N VAL A 84 -9.58 5.56 -10.41
CA VAL A 84 -10.00 4.17 -10.28
C VAL A 84 -11.32 4.09 -9.52
N ASP A 85 -12.20 3.22 -9.98
CA ASP A 85 -13.42 2.87 -9.25
C ASP A 85 -13.03 2.06 -8.00
N PRO A 86 -13.38 2.52 -6.77
CA PRO A 86 -13.13 1.78 -5.54
C PRO A 86 -13.64 0.34 -5.55
N ASP A 87 -14.74 0.06 -6.27
CA ASP A 87 -15.31 -1.29 -6.35
C ASP A 87 -14.48 -2.23 -7.23
N SER A 88 -13.58 -1.68 -8.05
CA SER A 88 -12.68 -2.43 -8.93
C SER A 88 -11.34 -2.77 -8.27
N LEU A 89 -11.10 -2.37 -7.02
CA LEU A 89 -9.81 -2.60 -6.33
C LEU A 89 -9.48 -4.08 -6.11
N SER A 90 -10.46 -4.99 -6.19
CA SER A 90 -10.23 -6.45 -6.16
C SER A 90 -9.98 -7.08 -7.54
N ASP A 91 -9.94 -6.28 -8.60
CA ASP A 91 -9.61 -6.72 -9.95
C ASP A 91 -8.14 -6.41 -10.24
N GLN A 92 -7.38 -7.41 -10.68
CA GLN A 92 -5.98 -7.25 -11.08
C GLN A 92 -5.76 -6.09 -12.07
N SER A 93 -6.70 -5.83 -12.98
CA SER A 93 -6.56 -4.90 -14.10
C SER A 93 -6.36 -3.44 -13.71
N VAL A 94 -6.66 -3.06 -12.46
CA VAL A 94 -6.41 -1.70 -11.94
C VAL A 94 -5.06 -1.55 -11.24
N TRP A 95 -4.32 -2.64 -11.10
CA TRP A 95 -2.99 -2.70 -10.49
C TRP A 95 -1.90 -2.91 -11.54
N ARG A 96 -0.67 -2.61 -11.15
CA ARG A 96 0.54 -2.96 -11.89
C ARG A 96 1.67 -3.27 -10.92
N ALA A 97 2.70 -3.93 -11.42
CA ALA A 97 3.99 -3.91 -10.74
C ALA A 97 4.59 -2.51 -10.86
N ASP A 98 5.09 -1.98 -9.74
CA ASP A 98 5.88 -0.74 -9.71
C ASP A 98 7.12 -0.87 -10.62
N THR A 99 7.62 0.25 -11.13
CA THR A 99 8.79 0.28 -12.03
C THR A 99 10.12 0.19 -11.26
N ASN A 100 10.12 0.52 -9.97
CA ASN A 100 11.32 0.54 -9.13
C ASN A 100 11.43 -0.71 -8.24
N PRO A 101 12.58 -1.42 -8.24
CA PRO A 101 12.88 -2.41 -7.21
C PRO A 101 12.91 -1.76 -5.82
N GLY A 102 12.04 -2.20 -4.91
CA GLY A 102 11.78 -1.58 -3.61
C GLY A 102 10.55 -0.67 -3.58
N GLY A 103 9.86 -0.49 -4.72
CA GLY A 103 8.70 0.38 -4.84
C GLY A 103 9.03 1.86 -4.69
N SER A 104 7.98 2.69 -4.66
CA SER A 104 8.08 4.15 -4.55
C SER A 104 7.44 4.65 -3.23
N PRO A 105 8.02 4.36 -2.04
CA PRO A 105 7.37 4.66 -0.77
C PRO A 105 7.19 6.17 -0.55
N GLY A 106 5.94 6.60 -0.37
CA GLY A 106 5.58 7.99 -0.07
C GLY A 106 5.45 8.87 -1.31
N ALA A 107 5.50 8.30 -2.52
CA ALA A 107 5.33 9.01 -3.78
C ALA A 107 4.61 8.12 -4.81
N ALA A 108 4.25 8.70 -5.96
CA ALA A 108 3.85 7.92 -7.14
C ALA A 108 5.09 7.33 -7.83
N ASP A 109 4.89 6.23 -8.57
CA ASP A 109 5.92 5.59 -9.42
C ASP A 109 6.14 6.30 -10.77
#